data_AF-A0A246BPX4-F1
#
_entry.id   AF-A0A246BPX4-F1
#
_cell.length_a   1.000
_cell.length_b   1.000
_cell.length_c   1.000
_cell.angle_alpha   90.00
_cell.angle_beta   90.00
_cell.angle_gamma   90.00
#
_symmetry.space_group_name_H-M   'P 1'
#
loop_
_entity.id
_entity.type
_entity.pdbx_description
1 polymer ?
#
loop_
_entity_poly.entity_id
_entity_poly.type
_entity_poly.pdbx_seq_one_letter_code
_entity_poly.pdbx_strand_id
1 'polypeptide(L)'
;MTTPPPPASVPPPVPPAPPESSALSEALRGMLPDLSVGALLGFATGVALRHIGRVALIALGALFITLQLLSYFGLITVNWWQVQALTEPWLRQGSEQGGAWLARVLTANLPFAGAFTAGMLLGLRARV
;
A
#
# COMPACT_ATOMS: atom_id res chain seq x y z
N MET A 1 44.09 -23.55 -58.65
CA MET A 1 44.45 -23.20 -57.27
C MET A 1 43.20 -22.63 -56.60
N THR A 2 42.51 -23.42 -55.78
CA THR A 2 41.37 -22.95 -54.97
C THR A 2 41.68 -23.28 -53.51
N THR A 3 41.96 -22.25 -52.73
CA THR A 3 42.27 -22.32 -51.29
C THR A 3 40.98 -22.62 -50.49
N PRO A 4 41.03 -23.50 -49.48
CA PRO A 4 39.88 -23.75 -48.62
C PRO A 4 39.61 -22.56 -47.68
N PRO A 5 38.35 -22.32 -47.27
CA PRO A 5 38.00 -21.26 -46.34
C PRO A 5 38.52 -21.55 -44.91
N PRO A 6 38.84 -20.50 -44.13
CA PRO A 6 39.32 -20.65 -42.75
C PRO A 6 38.23 -21.24 -41.83
N PRO A 7 38.60 -22.05 -40.81
CA PRO A 7 37.65 -22.58 -39.85
C PRO A 7 37.04 -21.45 -39.02
N ALA A 8 35.71 -21.45 -38.89
CA ALA A 8 34.98 -20.51 -38.05
C ALA A 8 35.47 -20.61 -36.59
N SER A 9 35.91 -19.49 -36.02
CA SER A 9 36.28 -19.36 -34.62
C SER A 9 35.08 -19.70 -33.74
N VAL A 10 35.15 -20.82 -33.02
CA VAL A 10 34.16 -21.19 -31.99
C VAL A 10 34.11 -20.07 -30.95
N PRO A 11 32.93 -19.47 -30.68
CA PRO A 11 32.82 -18.45 -29.63
C PRO A 11 33.19 -19.05 -28.26
N PRO A 12 33.80 -18.28 -27.35
CA PRO A 12 34.16 -18.78 -26.02
C PRO A 12 32.91 -19.30 -25.28
N PRO A 13 33.04 -20.32 -24.41
CA PRO A 13 31.93 -20.84 -23.64
C PRO A 13 31.37 -19.72 -22.76
N VAL A 14 30.10 -19.37 -22.98
CA VAL A 14 29.35 -18.47 -22.10
C VAL A 14 29.35 -19.10 -20.70
N PRO A 15 29.86 -18.42 -19.66
CA PRO A 15 29.81 -18.97 -18.31
C PRO A 15 28.35 -19.27 -17.92
N PRO A 16 28.07 -20.40 -17.25
CA PRO A 16 26.71 -20.74 -16.84
C PRO A 16 26.19 -19.62 -15.94
N ALA A 17 25.08 -19.00 -16.33
CA ALA A 17 24.39 -18.04 -15.48
C ALA A 17 24.14 -18.70 -14.10
N PRO A 18 24.46 -18.04 -12.97
CA PRO A 18 24.17 -18.60 -11.66
C PRO A 18 22.67 -18.96 -11.58
N PRO A 19 22.30 -20.05 -10.90
CA PRO A 19 20.91 -20.46 -10.80
C PRO A 19 20.11 -19.31 -10.22
N GLU A 20 19.02 -18.91 -10.88
CA GLU A 20 18.22 -17.72 -10.53
C GLU A 20 17.78 -17.68 -9.06
N SER A 21 17.73 -18.86 -8.42
CA SER A 21 17.51 -19.05 -6.99
C SER A 21 18.56 -18.39 -6.09
N SER A 22 19.85 -18.39 -6.45
CA SER A 22 20.88 -17.73 -5.67
C SER A 22 20.73 -16.21 -5.73
N ALA A 23 20.43 -15.66 -6.91
CA ALA A 23 20.23 -14.22 -7.11
C ALA A 23 19.02 -13.68 -6.32
N LEU A 24 17.90 -14.42 -6.30
CA LEU A 24 16.75 -14.07 -5.46
C LEU A 24 17.10 -14.10 -3.96
N SER A 25 17.86 -15.12 -3.54
CA SER A 25 18.26 -15.25 -2.13
C SER A 25 19.21 -14.13 -1.68
N GLU A 26 20.13 -13.70 -2.55
CA GLU A 26 21.04 -12.57 -2.31
C GLU A 26 20.26 -11.25 -2.24
N ALA A 27 19.32 -11.04 -3.17
CA ALA A 27 18.45 -9.87 -3.19
C ALA A 27 17.54 -9.80 -1.95
N LEU A 28 16.96 -10.92 -1.53
CA LEU A 28 16.17 -11.02 -0.30
C LEU A 28 17.02 -10.74 0.95
N ARG A 29 18.25 -11.24 1.01
CA ARG A 29 19.18 -10.96 2.12
C ARG A 29 19.52 -9.47 2.20
N GLY A 30 19.71 -8.81 1.06
CA GLY A 30 19.92 -7.37 0.98
C GLY A 30 18.70 -6.54 1.36
N MET A 31 17.49 -6.99 1.02
CA MET A 31 16.22 -6.32 1.33
C MET A 31 15.66 -6.67 2.72
N LEU A 32 16.17 -7.70 3.38
CA LEU A 32 15.68 -8.20 4.67
C LEU A 32 15.54 -7.12 5.76
N PRO A 33 16.50 -6.17 5.89
CA PRO A 33 16.37 -5.07 6.85
C PRO A 33 15.15 -4.19 6.55
N ASP A 34 14.99 -3.73 5.30
CA ASP A 34 13.88 -2.87 4.89
C ASP A 34 12.52 -3.58 4.99
N LEU A 35 12.48 -4.87 4.67
CA LEU A 35 11.29 -5.71 4.83
C LEU A 35 10.88 -5.81 6.30
N SER A 36 11.84 -6.03 7.21
CA SER A 36 11.55 -6.19 8.64
C SER A 36 11.04 -4.89 9.27
N VAL A 37 11.70 -3.76 8.98
CA VAL A 37 11.31 -2.44 9.49
C VAL A 37 9.96 -2.03 8.90
N GLY A 38 9.78 -2.21 7.59
CA GLY A 38 8.50 -1.98 6.92
C GLY A 38 7.38 -2.78 7.56
N ALA A 39 7.55 -4.10 7.74
CA ALA A 39 6.56 -4.96 8.36
C ALA A 39 6.20 -4.56 9.81
N LEU A 40 7.19 -4.23 10.64
CA LEU A 40 6.96 -3.81 12.03
C LEU A 40 6.23 -2.47 12.12
N LEU A 41 6.66 -1.47 11.34
CA LEU A 41 6.00 -0.18 11.28
C LEU A 41 4.58 -0.29 10.70
N GLY A 42 4.42 -1.11 9.66
CA GLY A 42 3.13 -1.45 9.09
C GLY A 42 2.21 -2.04 10.15
N PHE A 43 2.69 -3.06 10.86
CA PHE A 43 1.94 -3.71 11.93
C PHE A 43 1.52 -2.75 13.04
N ALA A 44 2.45 -1.93 13.55
CA ALA A 44 2.16 -0.92 14.55
C ALA A 44 1.12 0.11 14.06
N THR A 45 1.27 0.58 12.81
CA THR A 45 0.30 1.48 12.16
C THR A 45 -1.07 0.83 12.06
N GLY A 46 -1.13 -0.45 11.69
CA GLY A 46 -2.37 -1.18 11.56
C GLY A 46 -3.13 -1.36 12.88
N VAL A 47 -2.40 -1.69 13.95
CA VAL A 47 -2.96 -1.78 15.31
C VAL A 47 -3.47 -0.42 15.80
N ALA A 48 -2.73 0.66 15.54
CA ALA A 48 -3.15 2.02 15.90
C ALA A 48 -4.40 2.45 15.10
N LEU A 49 -4.43 2.18 13.80
CA LEU A 49 -5.54 2.54 12.93
C LEU A 49 -6.84 1.88 13.37
N ARG A 50 -6.80 0.66 13.90
CA ARG A 50 -7.98 -0.03 14.44
C ARG A 50 -8.59 0.71 15.64
N HIS A 51 -7.76 1.23 16.55
CA HIS A 51 -8.23 1.95 17.72
C HIS A 51 -8.92 3.26 17.30
N ILE A 52 -8.28 4.02 16.43
CA ILE A 52 -8.81 5.28 15.90
C ILE A 52 -10.07 5.02 15.08
N GLY A 53 -10.04 4.01 14.20
CA GLY A 53 -11.17 3.63 13.35
C GLY A 53 -12.39 3.24 14.16
N ARG A 54 -12.22 2.53 15.28
CA ARG A 54 -13.35 2.17 16.15
C ARG A 54 -13.99 3.40 16.79
N VAL A 55 -13.20 4.33 17.32
CA VAL A 55 -13.71 5.59 17.89
C VAL A 55 -14.40 6.42 16.82
N ALA A 56 -13.79 6.54 15.63
CA ALA A 56 -14.37 7.26 14.51
C ALA A 56 -15.70 6.67 14.06
N LEU A 57 -15.82 5.34 13.97
CA LEU A 57 -17.07 4.66 13.62
C LEU A 57 -18.16 4.88 14.67
N ILE A 58 -17.82 4.80 15.96
CA ILE A 58 -18.76 5.08 17.05
C ILE A 58 -19.23 6.53 16.99
N ALA A 59 -18.31 7.48 16.83
CA ALA A 59 -18.61 8.90 16.73
C ALA A 59 -19.49 9.20 15.51
N LEU A 60 -19.19 8.62 14.35
CA LEU A 60 -19.98 8.78 13.13
C LEU A 60 -21.39 8.19 13.28
N GLY A 61 -21.51 7.01 13.88
CA GLY A 61 -22.81 6.39 14.17
C GLY A 61 -23.64 7.22 15.16
N ALA A 62 -23.02 7.72 16.23
CA ALA A 62 -23.69 8.58 17.20
C ALA A 62 -24.14 9.91 16.58
N LEU A 63 -23.29 10.52 15.74
CA LEU A 63 -23.64 11.72 14.98
C LEU A 63 -24.84 11.43 14.06
N PHE A 64 -24.82 10.32 13.34
CA PHE A 64 -25.92 9.92 12.48
C PHE A 64 -27.23 9.74 13.27
N ILE A 65 -27.21 9.00 14.38
CA ILE A 65 -28.40 8.85 15.26
C ILE A 65 -28.92 10.22 15.73
N THR A 66 -28.02 11.12 16.13
CA THR A 66 -28.39 12.47 16.59
C THR A 66 -29.08 13.26 15.47
N LEU A 67 -28.55 13.22 14.25
CA LEU A 67 -29.16 13.86 13.08
C LEU A 67 -30.53 13.27 12.77
N GLN A 68 -30.68 11.94 12.84
CA GLN A 68 -31.96 11.27 12.62
C GLN A 68 -33.01 11.69 13.67
N LEU A 69 -32.63 11.80 14.94
CA LEU A 69 -33.53 12.27 16.00
C LEU A 69 -33.94 13.74 15.78
N LEU A 70 -32.99 14.64 15.50
CA LEU A 70 -33.32 16.05 15.23
C LEU A 70 -34.19 16.21 13.98
N SER A 71 -33.96 15.40 12.95
CA SER A 71 -34.80 15.38 11.76
C SER A 71 -36.20 14.84 12.08
N TYR A 72 -36.32 13.81 12.91
CA TYR A 72 -37.60 13.25 13.35
C TYR A 72 -38.46 14.29 14.10
N PHE A 73 -37.85 15.09 14.96
CA PHE A 73 -38.55 16.20 15.65
C PHE A 73 -38.81 17.42 14.75
N GLY A 74 -38.37 17.40 13.49
CA GLY A 74 -38.53 18.52 12.54
C GLY A 74 -37.62 19.72 12.84
N LEU A 75 -36.59 19.55 13.67
CA LEU A 75 -35.66 20.61 14.07
C LEU A 75 -34.60 20.91 12.98
N ILE A 76 -34.28 19.93 12.13
CA ILE A 76 -33.34 20.10 11.01
C ILE A 76 -33.88 19.43 9.72
N THR A 77 -33.73 20.11 8.59
CA THR A 77 -33.91 19.55 7.24
C THR A 77 -32.53 19.30 6.61
N VAL A 78 -32.20 18.05 6.34
CA VAL A 78 -30.91 17.68 5.74
C VAL A 78 -30.91 18.02 4.24
N ASN A 79 -30.12 19.01 3.85
CA ASN A 79 -29.92 19.35 2.44
C ASN A 79 -28.76 18.55 1.85
N TRP A 80 -29.10 17.43 1.20
CA TRP A 80 -28.12 16.53 0.58
C TRP A 80 -27.22 17.20 -0.47
N TRP A 81 -27.72 18.24 -1.16
CA TRP A 81 -26.93 18.98 -2.16
C TRP A 81 -25.77 19.76 -1.52
N GLN A 82 -26.03 20.42 -0.40
CA GLN A 82 -25.01 21.14 0.35
C GLN A 82 -24.00 20.18 0.98
N VAL A 83 -24.46 19.05 1.50
CA VAL A 83 -23.59 18.00 2.03
C VAL A 83 -22.62 17.50 0.96
N GLN A 84 -23.13 17.21 -0.25
CA GLN A 84 -22.28 16.77 -1.34
C GLN A 84 -21.26 17.83 -1.74
N ALA A 85 -21.68 19.09 -1.93
CA ALA A 85 -20.78 20.18 -2.31
C ALA A 85 -19.65 20.42 -1.29
N LEU A 86 -19.92 20.24 0.00
CA LEU A 86 -18.92 20.34 1.05
C LEU A 86 -17.98 19.13 1.11
N THR A 87 -18.48 17.94 0.78
CA THR A 87 -17.72 16.69 0.91
C THR A 87 -16.86 16.40 -0.34
N GLU A 88 -17.32 16.82 -1.52
CA GLU A 88 -16.65 16.66 -2.82
C GLU A 88 -15.16 17.10 -2.81
N PRO A 89 -14.79 18.33 -2.39
CA PRO A 89 -13.39 18.74 -2.38
C PRO A 89 -12.54 17.95 -1.39
N TRP A 90 -13.09 17.56 -0.24
CA TRP A 90 -12.39 16.74 0.75
C TRP A 90 -12.12 15.33 0.22
N LEU A 91 -13.11 14.71 -0.42
CA LEU A 91 -12.96 13.39 -1.04
C LEU A 91 -11.95 13.43 -2.19
N ARG A 92 -12.03 14.46 -3.05
CA ARG A 92 -11.13 14.61 -4.20
C ARG A 92 -9.70 14.86 -3.75
N GLN A 93 -9.50 15.75 -2.77
CA GLN A 93 -8.18 16.01 -2.22
C GLN A 93 -7.59 14.77 -1.54
N GLY A 94 -8.39 14.05 -0.75
CA GLY A 94 -7.96 12.83 -0.08
C GLY A 94 -7.57 11.73 -1.05
N SER A 95 -8.33 11.53 -2.13
CA SER A 95 -8.04 10.52 -3.15
C SER A 95 -6.83 10.88 -4.01
N GLU A 96 -6.70 12.13 -4.44
CA GLU A 96 -5.56 12.60 -5.25
C GLU A 96 -4.25 12.58 -4.44
N GLN A 97 -4.25 13.11 -3.22
CA GLN A 97 -3.05 13.16 -2.38
C GLN A 97 -2.67 11.77 -1.85
N GLY A 98 -3.65 10.99 -1.39
CA GLY A 98 -3.43 9.63 -0.91
C GLY A 98 -2.95 8.70 -2.03
N GLY A 99 -3.59 8.77 -3.20
CA GLY A 99 -3.21 8.00 -4.38
C GLY A 99 -1.82 8.35 -4.89
N ALA A 100 -1.48 9.64 -4.98
CA ALA A 100 -0.15 10.06 -5.41
C ALA A 100 0.95 9.68 -4.40
N TRP A 101 0.68 9.78 -3.10
CA TRP A 101 1.61 9.33 -2.06
C TRP A 101 1.82 7.81 -2.14
N LEU A 102 0.74 7.04 -2.25
CA LEU A 102 0.82 5.59 -2.34
C LEU A 102 1.56 5.15 -3.60
N ALA A 103 1.28 5.77 -4.75
CA ALA A 103 1.98 5.51 -5.99
C ALA A 103 3.49 5.80 -5.88
N ARG A 104 3.88 6.90 -5.23
CA ARG A 104 5.29 7.22 -4.97
C ARG A 104 5.96 6.20 -4.06
N VAL A 105 5.28 5.78 -2.98
CA VAL A 105 5.82 4.78 -2.05
C VAL A 105 5.98 3.42 -2.73
N LEU A 106 5.00 2.98 -3.52
CA LEU A 106 5.05 1.72 -4.28
C LEU A 106 6.14 1.71 -5.34
N THR A 107 6.33 2.83 -6.06
CA THR A 107 7.32 2.93 -7.14
C THR A 107 8.74 3.18 -6.64
N ALA A 108 8.92 3.89 -5.52
CA ALA A 108 10.24 4.21 -4.99
C ALA A 108 10.86 3.07 -4.16
N ASN A 109 10.06 2.30 -3.42
CA ASN A 109 10.56 1.24 -2.54
C ASN A 109 9.58 0.06 -2.47
N LEU A 110 9.41 -0.65 -3.58
CA LEU A 110 8.58 -1.85 -3.67
C LEU A 110 8.75 -2.87 -2.52
N PRO A 111 9.97 -3.28 -2.10
CA PRO A 111 10.13 -4.23 -1.01
C PRO A 111 9.58 -3.69 0.31
N PHE A 112 9.99 -2.47 0.71
CA PHE A 112 9.51 -1.82 1.93
C PHE A 112 7.99 -1.61 1.90
N ALA A 113 7.45 -1.08 0.80
CA ALA A 113 6.02 -0.83 0.65
C ALA A 113 5.19 -2.11 0.73
N GLY A 114 5.69 -3.19 0.12
CA GLY A 114 5.07 -4.51 0.18
C GLY A 114 5.05 -5.06 1.61
N ALA A 115 6.19 -5.04 2.30
CA ALA A 115 6.28 -5.49 3.68
C ALA A 115 5.45 -4.63 4.64
N PHE A 116 5.46 -3.30 4.47
CA PHE A 116 4.64 -2.38 5.25
C PHE A 116 3.16 -2.66 5.09
N THR A 117 2.68 -2.80 3.84
CA THR A 117 1.26 -3.08 3.58
C THR A 117 0.85 -4.43 4.16
N ALA A 118 1.70 -5.46 4.00
CA ALA A 118 1.45 -6.78 4.59
C ALA A 118 1.41 -6.72 6.13
N GLY A 119 2.37 -6.04 6.74
CA GLY A 119 2.42 -5.81 8.18
C GLY A 119 1.19 -5.04 8.69
N MET A 120 0.77 -3.99 7.98
CA MET A 120 -0.42 -3.20 8.30
C MET A 120 -1.70 -4.02 8.24
N LEU A 121 -1.89 -4.83 7.20
CA LEU A 121 -3.05 -5.71 7.09
C LEU A 121 -3.09 -6.74 8.23
N LEU A 122 -1.92 -7.29 8.58
CA LEU A 122 -1.79 -8.18 9.74
C LEU A 122 -2.10 -7.44 11.05
N GLY A 123 -1.62 -6.21 11.23
CA GLY A 123 -1.91 -5.37 12.40
C GLY A 123 -3.39 -5.01 12.54
N LEU A 124 -4.09 -4.74 11.43
CA LEU A 124 -5.55 -4.55 11.44
C LEU A 124 -6.28 -5.81 11.89
N ARG A 125 -5.85 -6.97 11.37
CA ARG A 125 -6.45 -8.28 11.68
C ARG A 125 -6.09 -8.81 13.06
N ALA A 126 -4.94 -8.42 13.60
CA ALA A 126 -4.51 -8.84 14.92
C ALA A 126 -5.56 -8.44 15.95
N ARG A 127 -6.25 -9.42 16.53
CA ARG A 127 -7.09 -9.24 17.73
C ARG A 127 -6.16 -9.16 18.93
N VAL A 128 -5.38 -8.08 19.00
CA VAL A 128 -4.84 -7.59 20.27
C VAL A 128 -5.88 -6.64 20.87
#